data_AF-A0A5C5WME1-F1
#
_entry.id   AF-A0A5C5WME1-F1
#
_cell.length_a   1.000
_cell.length_b   1.000
_cell.length_c   1.000
_cell.angle_alpha   90.00
_cell.angle_beta   90.00
_cell.angle_gamma   90.00
#
_symmetry.space_group_name_H-M   'P 1'
#
loop_
_entity.id
_entity.type
_entity.pdbx_description
1 polymer ?
#
loop_
_entity_poly.entity_id
_entity_poly.type
_entity_poly.pdbx_seq_one_letter_code
_entity_poly.pdbx_strand_id
1 'polypeptide(L)'
;MHCTLVADLAALVSQHGPAILCGRDTIPSHAIAQYWSASSNRFELWHQTLARYRRAQQSGETIRLKAWWTEHVTVLEEVLVTEMLTRVVAALAAGLDKKYGIEELSPVTHAVHLNHLEARNRVQQIMLFGRGNSVQDAVRLNRLRQGVERWTDTLIGCLASQHPELARYGMNQDRTRQHAEEYRSSGIGIAQRTTHWLMNSAMNDMLRRRTSKTTALPQANRNVAASVVMMLRPDLFDSVGALKSLWLHRLQSSTHQADRVLEELKQPDIEKAVTADGMDSTSGNFLDRWYC
;
A
#
# COMPACT_ATOMS: atom_id res chain seq x y z
N MET A 1 11.93 5.69 9.22
CA MET A 1 10.64 5.05 8.98
C MET A 1 10.83 3.62 8.48
N HIS A 2 10.33 2.62 9.23
CA HIS A 2 10.42 1.20 8.88
C HIS A 2 9.52 0.84 7.68
N CYS A 3 9.88 -0.18 6.89
CA CYS A 3 9.13 -0.56 5.68
C CYS A 3 7.68 -1.01 5.96
N THR A 4 7.41 -1.54 7.17
CA THR A 4 6.04 -1.90 7.60
C THR A 4 5.11 -0.70 7.66
N LEU A 5 5.61 0.48 8.04
CA LEU A 5 4.79 1.70 8.04
C LEU A 5 4.42 2.14 6.61
N VAL A 6 5.28 1.83 5.63
CA VAL A 6 4.97 2.06 4.21
C VAL A 6 3.85 1.12 3.75
N ALA A 7 3.83 -0.12 4.23
CA ALA A 7 2.72 -1.05 3.99
C ALA A 7 1.43 -0.61 4.71
N ASP A 8 1.52 -0.03 5.91
CA ASP A 8 0.37 0.55 6.61
C ASP A 8 -0.26 1.69 5.80
N LEU A 9 0.56 2.55 5.20
CA LEU A 9 0.07 3.56 4.27
C LEU A 9 -0.57 2.94 3.03
N ALA A 10 -0.02 1.86 2.48
CA ALA A 10 -0.64 1.16 1.36
C ALA A 10 -2.04 0.66 1.73
N ALA A 11 -2.21 0.11 2.94
CA ALA A 11 -3.49 -0.34 3.43
C ALA A 11 -4.50 0.80 3.61
N LEU A 12 -4.04 1.90 4.20
CA LEU A 12 -4.85 3.09 4.36
C LEU A 12 -5.28 3.68 3.00
N VAL A 13 -4.35 3.85 2.05
CA VAL A 13 -4.68 4.36 0.70
C VAL A 13 -5.64 3.43 -0.01
N SER A 14 -5.47 2.12 0.13
CA SER A 14 -6.35 1.11 -0.44
C SER A 14 -7.78 1.15 0.12
N GLN A 15 -7.91 1.30 1.44
CA GLN A 15 -9.21 1.32 2.12
C GLN A 15 -10.01 2.59 1.83
N HIS A 16 -9.32 3.72 1.68
CA HIS A 16 -9.95 5.00 1.34
C HIS A 16 -9.94 5.26 -0.18
N GLY A 17 -9.26 4.44 -0.97
CA GLY A 17 -9.11 4.56 -2.41
C GLY A 17 -10.43 4.68 -3.17
N PRO A 18 -11.48 3.89 -2.87
CA PRO A 18 -12.77 4.08 -3.52
C PRO A 18 -13.40 5.47 -3.26
N ALA A 19 -13.17 6.07 -2.08
CA ALA A 19 -13.61 7.44 -1.78
C ALA A 19 -12.81 8.48 -2.57
N ILE A 20 -11.49 8.27 -2.66
CA ILE A 20 -10.58 9.11 -3.44
C ILE A 20 -10.98 9.09 -4.92
N LEU A 21 -11.21 7.90 -5.47
CA LEU A 21 -11.70 7.70 -6.83
C LEU A 21 -13.08 8.31 -7.04
N CYS A 22 -13.92 8.49 -6.00
CA CYS A 22 -15.22 9.17 -6.12
C CYS A 22 -15.12 10.72 -6.10
N GLY A 23 -14.04 11.31 -5.58
CA GLY A 23 -13.85 12.77 -5.47
C GLY A 23 -13.74 13.51 -6.81
N ARG A 24 -13.77 14.85 -6.79
CA ARG A 24 -13.71 15.72 -7.99
C ARG A 24 -12.42 16.53 -8.15
N ASP A 25 -11.52 16.56 -7.15
CA ASP A 25 -10.31 17.38 -7.23
C ASP A 25 -9.13 16.63 -7.84
N THR A 26 -8.27 17.40 -8.51
CA THR A 26 -7.03 16.95 -9.14
C THR A 26 -5.90 16.83 -8.11
N ILE A 27 -5.04 15.83 -8.27
CA ILE A 27 -3.80 15.71 -7.47
C ILE A 27 -2.84 16.85 -7.87
N PRO A 28 -2.23 17.58 -6.92
CA PRO A 28 -1.27 18.61 -7.25
C PRO A 28 -0.05 18.05 -8.00
N SER A 29 0.34 18.68 -9.12
CA SER A 29 1.47 18.24 -9.96
C SER A 29 2.80 18.14 -9.19
N HIS A 30 3.04 19.04 -8.23
CA HIS A 30 4.24 19.00 -7.40
C HIS A 30 4.30 17.75 -6.49
N ALA A 31 3.16 17.21 -6.05
CA ALA A 31 3.12 15.99 -5.23
C ALA A 31 3.58 14.77 -6.06
N ILE A 32 3.15 14.68 -7.32
CA ILE A 32 3.59 13.64 -8.26
C ILE A 32 5.09 13.77 -8.58
N ALA A 33 5.58 14.99 -8.82
CA ALA A 33 7.00 15.24 -9.05
C ALA A 33 7.86 14.83 -7.84
N GLN A 34 7.40 15.12 -6.62
CA GLN A 34 8.08 14.68 -5.39
C GLN A 34 8.04 13.17 -5.23
N TYR A 35 6.93 12.51 -5.54
CA TYR A 35 6.82 11.05 -5.52
C TYR A 35 7.79 10.38 -6.49
N TRP A 36 7.90 10.90 -7.70
CA TRP A 36 8.88 10.45 -8.69
C TRP A 36 10.32 10.60 -8.17
N SER A 37 10.68 11.80 -7.70
CA SER A 37 12.03 12.10 -7.21
C SER A 37 12.40 11.23 -6.00
N ALA A 38 11.52 11.15 -5.00
CA ALA A 38 11.74 10.33 -3.80
C ALA A 38 11.89 8.84 -4.13
N SER A 39 11.05 8.32 -5.03
CA SER A 39 11.11 6.92 -5.47
C SER A 39 12.38 6.63 -6.24
N SER A 40 12.78 7.51 -7.18
CA SER A 40 14.00 7.38 -7.97
C SER A 40 15.26 7.36 -7.09
N ASN A 41 15.34 8.27 -6.11
CA ASN A 41 16.44 8.29 -5.13
C ASN A 41 16.51 6.99 -4.33
N ARG A 42 15.37 6.45 -3.90
CA ARG A 42 15.32 5.16 -3.19
C ARG A 42 15.78 4.01 -4.09
N PHE A 43 15.33 3.98 -5.34
CA PHE A 43 15.76 2.96 -6.29
C PHE A 43 17.27 3.00 -6.51
N GLU A 44 17.88 4.16 -6.66
CA GLU A 44 19.32 4.29 -6.82
C GLU A 44 20.10 3.66 -5.64
N LEU A 45 19.66 3.90 -4.41
CA LEU A 45 20.25 3.29 -3.21
C LEU A 45 20.12 1.75 -3.21
N TRP A 46 18.97 1.22 -3.62
CA TRP A 46 18.79 -0.22 -3.80
C TRP A 46 19.70 -0.76 -4.90
N HIS A 47 19.78 -0.09 -6.05
CA HIS A 47 20.61 -0.50 -7.18
C HIS A 47 22.09 -0.59 -6.80
N GLN A 48 22.60 0.39 -6.06
CA GLN A 48 23.96 0.38 -5.52
C GLN A 48 24.19 -0.80 -4.58
N THR A 49 23.24 -1.06 -3.68
CA THR A 49 23.30 -2.20 -2.74
C THR A 49 23.33 -3.53 -3.48
N LEU A 50 22.42 -3.74 -4.43
CA LEU A 50 22.33 -4.97 -5.22
C LEU A 50 23.52 -5.14 -6.18
N ALA A 51 24.14 -4.04 -6.64
CA ALA A 51 25.38 -4.10 -7.42
C ALA A 51 26.56 -4.58 -6.57
N ARG A 52 26.63 -4.22 -5.29
CA ARG A 52 27.67 -4.72 -4.37
C ARG A 52 27.58 -6.23 -4.16
N TYR A 53 26.36 -6.79 -4.13
CA TYR A 53 26.16 -8.25 -4.13
C TYR A 53 26.82 -8.91 -5.34
N ARG A 54 26.52 -8.42 -6.55
CA ARG A 54 27.08 -8.98 -7.79
C ARG A 54 28.61 -8.96 -7.80
N ARG A 55 29.23 -7.89 -7.31
CA ARG A 55 30.70 -7.81 -7.18
C ARG A 55 31.25 -8.83 -6.18
N ALA A 56 30.59 -8.99 -5.02
CA ALA A 56 30.99 -10.01 -4.04
C ALA A 56 30.79 -11.45 -4.58
N GLN A 57 29.77 -11.67 -5.41
CA GLN A 57 29.55 -12.95 -6.07
C GLN A 57 30.65 -13.25 -7.10
N GLN A 58 31.06 -12.25 -7.87
CA GLN A 58 32.12 -12.37 -8.88
C GLN A 58 33.51 -12.61 -8.26
N SER A 59 33.79 -12.09 -7.07
CA SER A 59 35.07 -12.37 -6.39
C SER A 59 35.18 -13.80 -5.86
N GLY A 60 34.07 -14.54 -5.75
CA GLY A 60 34.05 -15.92 -5.26
C GLY A 60 34.30 -16.06 -3.74
N GLU A 61 34.47 -14.96 -3.03
CA GLU A 61 34.79 -14.94 -1.60
C GLU A 61 33.54 -15.21 -0.74
N THR A 62 33.42 -16.44 -0.23
CA THR A 62 32.28 -16.87 0.59
C THR A 62 32.08 -16.01 1.84
N ILE A 63 33.15 -15.55 2.48
CA ILE A 63 33.07 -14.70 3.69
C ILE A 63 32.42 -13.36 3.37
N ARG A 64 32.85 -12.73 2.26
CA ARG A 64 32.31 -11.45 1.79
C ARG A 64 30.84 -11.56 1.40
N LEU A 65 30.45 -12.66 0.77
CA LEU A 65 29.04 -12.94 0.44
C LEU A 65 28.19 -13.08 1.70
N LYS A 66 28.65 -13.85 2.70
CA LYS A 66 27.95 -13.99 3.98
C LYS A 66 27.81 -12.65 4.71
N ALA A 67 28.90 -11.86 4.76
CA ALA A 67 28.87 -10.54 5.37
C ALA A 67 27.85 -9.60 4.69
N TRP A 68 27.82 -9.59 3.35
CA TRP A 68 26.85 -8.81 2.60
C TRP A 68 25.41 -9.18 2.94
N TRP A 69 25.10 -10.49 3.03
CA TRP A 69 23.76 -10.96 3.40
C TRP A 69 23.34 -10.50 4.78
N THR A 70 24.21 -10.65 5.78
CA THR A 70 23.94 -10.21 7.15
C THR A 70 23.66 -8.71 7.21
N GLU A 71 24.40 -7.91 6.44
CA GLU A 71 24.28 -6.45 6.44
C GLU A 71 23.07 -5.94 5.65
N HIS A 72 22.69 -6.61 4.56
CA HIS A 72 21.72 -6.06 3.58
C HIS A 72 20.41 -6.84 3.46
N VAL A 73 20.16 -7.85 4.31
CA VAL A 73 18.88 -8.58 4.30
C VAL A 73 17.67 -7.65 4.47
N THR A 74 17.82 -6.58 5.25
CA THR A 74 16.77 -5.57 5.49
C THR A 74 16.42 -4.77 4.24
N VAL A 75 17.36 -4.59 3.30
CA VAL A 75 17.10 -3.96 2.00
C VAL A 75 16.23 -4.88 1.14
N LEU A 76 16.47 -6.19 1.17
CA LEU A 76 15.64 -7.17 0.46
C LEU A 76 14.21 -7.18 1.00
N GLU A 77 14.07 -7.16 2.32
CA GLU A 77 12.77 -7.05 2.99
C GLU A 77 12.05 -5.76 2.58
N GLU A 78 12.76 -4.62 2.57
CA GLU A 78 12.21 -3.32 2.18
C GLU A 78 11.71 -3.31 0.74
N VAL A 79 12.48 -3.85 -0.22
CA VAL A 79 12.06 -3.97 -1.62
C VAL A 79 10.78 -4.80 -1.73
N LEU A 80 10.68 -5.91 -1.02
CA LEU A 80 9.48 -6.75 -1.05
C LEU A 80 8.28 -6.01 -0.44
N VAL A 81 8.40 -5.52 0.80
CA VAL A 81 7.27 -4.91 1.54
C VAL A 81 6.76 -3.65 0.86
N THR A 82 7.65 -2.79 0.39
CA THR A 82 7.25 -1.48 -0.17
C THR A 82 6.62 -1.58 -1.57
N GLU A 83 6.64 -2.76 -2.20
CA GLU A 83 5.92 -3.02 -3.46
C GLU A 83 4.41 -2.80 -3.29
N MET A 84 3.86 -3.14 -2.11
CA MET A 84 2.44 -2.97 -1.79
C MET A 84 1.97 -1.54 -2.06
N LEU A 85 2.73 -0.54 -1.58
CA LEU A 85 2.41 0.86 -1.78
C LEU A 85 2.52 1.27 -3.25
N THR A 86 3.58 0.84 -3.95
CA THR A 86 3.77 1.21 -5.36
C THR A 86 2.64 0.71 -6.26
N ARG A 87 2.15 -0.52 -6.01
CA ARG A 87 1.01 -1.08 -6.75
C ARG A 87 -0.29 -0.35 -6.42
N VAL A 88 -0.54 -0.07 -5.14
CA VAL A 88 -1.74 0.68 -4.70
C VAL A 88 -1.75 2.08 -5.32
N VAL A 89 -0.62 2.79 -5.30
CA VAL A 89 -0.51 4.14 -5.89
C VAL A 89 -0.69 4.11 -7.41
N ALA A 90 -0.08 3.15 -8.11
CA ALA A 90 -0.26 3.01 -9.56
C ALA A 90 -1.71 2.64 -9.94
N ALA A 91 -2.37 1.78 -9.15
CA ALA A 91 -3.78 1.45 -9.33
C ALA A 91 -4.68 2.67 -9.11
N LEU A 92 -4.44 3.43 -8.03
CA LEU A 92 -5.19 4.63 -7.72
C LEU A 92 -5.05 5.69 -8.83
N ALA A 93 -3.81 5.97 -9.25
CA ALA A 93 -3.54 6.93 -10.32
C ALA A 93 -4.21 6.54 -11.64
N ALA A 94 -4.15 5.26 -12.01
CA ALA A 94 -4.84 4.76 -13.20
C ALA A 94 -6.37 4.90 -13.11
N GLY A 95 -6.95 4.69 -11.92
CA GLY A 95 -8.38 4.91 -11.69
C GLY A 95 -8.77 6.38 -11.79
N LEU A 96 -7.95 7.29 -11.26
CA LEU A 96 -8.17 8.74 -11.36
C LEU A 96 -8.09 9.24 -12.79
N ASP A 97 -7.02 8.89 -13.50
CA ASP A 97 -6.80 9.24 -14.92
C ASP A 97 -7.98 8.78 -15.78
N LYS A 98 -8.39 7.51 -15.63
CA LYS A 98 -9.53 6.94 -16.35
C LYS A 98 -10.83 7.68 -16.05
N LYS A 99 -11.07 8.05 -14.79
CA LYS A 99 -12.30 8.75 -14.39
C LYS A 99 -12.40 10.14 -15.01
N TYR A 100 -11.30 10.88 -15.06
CA TYR A 100 -11.27 12.24 -15.60
C TYR A 100 -10.98 12.28 -17.11
N GLY A 101 -10.65 11.15 -17.72
CA GLY A 101 -10.28 11.08 -19.14
C GLY A 101 -8.96 11.79 -19.44
N ILE A 102 -8.05 11.83 -18.46
CA ILE A 102 -6.72 12.46 -18.55
C ILE A 102 -5.64 11.39 -18.34
N GLU A 103 -4.42 11.62 -18.83
CA GLU A 103 -3.28 10.70 -18.67
C GLU A 103 -2.10 11.45 -18.04
N GLU A 104 -2.30 12.02 -16.85
CA GLU A 104 -1.27 12.81 -16.16
C GLU A 104 -0.57 12.02 -15.04
N LEU A 105 -1.29 11.18 -14.31
CA LEU A 105 -0.79 10.53 -13.10
C LEU A 105 -0.22 9.14 -13.39
N SER A 106 -0.90 8.40 -14.25
CA SER A 106 -0.59 7.00 -14.56
C SER A 106 0.76 6.83 -15.25
N PRO A 107 1.25 7.70 -16.16
CA PRO A 107 2.58 7.51 -16.76
C PRO A 107 3.70 7.54 -15.70
N VAL A 108 3.63 8.50 -14.77
CA VAL A 108 4.63 8.67 -13.72
C VAL A 108 4.57 7.52 -12.71
N THR A 109 3.38 7.23 -12.19
CA THR A 109 3.22 6.18 -11.17
C THR A 109 3.46 4.78 -11.74
N HIS A 110 3.15 4.55 -13.02
CA HIS A 110 3.49 3.31 -13.71
C HIS A 110 5.00 3.16 -13.90
N ALA A 111 5.72 4.22 -14.28
CA ALA A 111 7.18 4.19 -14.36
C ALA A 111 7.82 3.86 -13.00
N VAL A 112 7.32 4.44 -11.90
CA VAL A 112 7.77 4.08 -10.54
C VAL A 112 7.48 2.61 -10.23
N HIS A 113 6.30 2.12 -10.59
CA HIS A 113 5.94 0.72 -10.38
C HIS A 113 6.85 -0.23 -11.17
N LEU A 114 7.16 0.07 -12.44
CA LEU A 114 8.06 -0.75 -13.26
C LEU A 114 9.49 -0.79 -12.69
N ASN A 115 10.03 0.34 -12.25
CA ASN A 115 11.34 0.40 -11.60
C ASN A 115 11.37 -0.42 -10.29
N HIS A 116 10.26 -0.42 -9.55
CA HIS A 116 10.12 -1.27 -8.37
C HIS A 116 10.11 -2.77 -8.74
N LEU A 117 9.39 -3.14 -9.80
CA LEU A 117 9.36 -4.53 -10.30
C LEU A 117 10.75 -5.00 -10.72
N GLU A 118 11.56 -4.14 -11.32
CA GLU A 118 12.95 -4.48 -11.65
C GLU A 118 13.76 -4.81 -10.38
N ALA A 119 13.71 -3.94 -9.37
CA ALA A 119 14.40 -4.15 -8.11
C ALA A 119 13.94 -5.45 -7.43
N ARG A 120 12.63 -5.69 -7.40
CA ARG A 120 12.01 -6.92 -6.88
C ARG A 120 12.50 -8.16 -7.62
N ASN A 121 12.53 -8.13 -8.95
CA ASN A 121 13.02 -9.25 -9.75
C ASN A 121 14.49 -9.57 -9.42
N ARG A 122 15.34 -8.54 -9.26
CA ARG A 122 16.73 -8.72 -8.81
C ARG A 122 16.81 -9.34 -7.40
N VAL A 123 15.98 -8.89 -6.47
CA VAL A 123 15.88 -9.50 -5.13
C VAL A 123 15.48 -10.97 -5.21
N GLN A 124 14.51 -11.33 -6.06
CA GLN A 124 14.11 -12.72 -6.26
C GLN A 124 15.24 -13.58 -6.84
N GLN A 125 16.01 -13.05 -7.80
CA GLN A 125 17.18 -13.75 -8.33
C GLN A 125 18.22 -14.03 -7.22
N ILE A 126 18.47 -13.05 -6.35
CA ILE A 126 19.35 -13.22 -5.18
C ILE A 126 18.78 -14.24 -4.20
N MET A 127 17.46 -14.26 -3.97
CA MET A 127 16.84 -15.25 -3.09
C MET A 127 16.91 -16.68 -3.63
N LEU A 128 16.77 -16.86 -4.95
CA LEU A 128 16.73 -18.18 -5.59
C LEU A 128 18.12 -18.76 -5.86
N PHE A 129 19.03 -17.96 -6.41
CA PHE A 129 20.34 -18.40 -6.88
C PHE A 129 21.50 -17.87 -6.04
N GLY A 130 21.19 -17.01 -5.06
CA GLY A 130 22.22 -16.34 -4.30
C GLY A 130 22.96 -17.28 -3.36
N ARG A 131 24.28 -17.18 -3.38
CA ARG A 131 25.16 -17.82 -2.39
C ARG A 131 25.30 -16.90 -1.17
N GLY A 132 25.54 -17.50 -0.01
CA GLY A 132 25.90 -16.79 1.23
C GLY A 132 24.75 -16.54 2.21
N ASN A 133 23.50 -16.86 1.86
CA ASN A 133 22.37 -16.83 2.80
C ASN A 133 22.30 -18.10 3.65
N SER A 134 21.71 -17.97 4.84
CA SER A 134 21.28 -19.12 5.61
C SER A 134 19.96 -19.69 5.03
N VAL A 135 19.73 -20.99 5.20
CA VAL A 135 18.45 -21.63 4.84
C VAL A 135 17.29 -20.95 5.57
N GLN A 136 17.52 -20.55 6.82
CA GLN A 136 16.54 -19.84 7.65
C GLN A 136 16.14 -18.50 7.03
N ASP A 137 17.10 -17.70 6.56
CA ASP A 137 16.82 -16.41 5.91
C ASP A 137 16.10 -16.59 4.58
N ALA A 138 16.50 -17.58 3.78
CA ALA A 138 15.85 -17.90 2.52
C ALA A 138 14.36 -18.25 2.73
N VAL A 139 14.07 -19.13 3.70
CA VAL A 139 12.70 -19.53 4.06
C VAL A 139 11.90 -18.33 4.60
N ARG A 140 12.51 -17.52 5.47
CA ARG A 140 11.87 -16.34 6.05
C ARG A 140 11.52 -15.29 4.99
N LEU A 141 12.46 -14.96 4.10
CA LEU A 141 12.23 -14.04 2.98
C LEU A 141 11.18 -14.58 2.00
N ASN A 142 11.19 -15.88 1.69
CA ASN A 142 10.15 -16.46 0.83
C ASN A 142 8.76 -16.39 1.49
N ARG A 143 8.66 -16.64 2.80
CA ARG A 143 7.42 -16.44 3.57
C ARG A 143 7.00 -14.97 3.56
N LEU A 144 7.93 -14.03 3.71
CA LEU A 144 7.64 -12.59 3.60
C LEU A 144 7.08 -12.26 2.21
N ARG A 145 7.76 -12.67 1.14
CA ARG A 145 7.32 -12.50 -0.26
C ARG A 145 5.89 -13.02 -0.47
N GLN A 146 5.61 -14.27 -0.08
CA GLN A 146 4.28 -14.85 -0.24
C GLN A 146 3.21 -14.09 0.57
N GLY A 147 3.56 -13.61 1.76
CA GLY A 147 2.67 -12.80 2.58
C GLY A 147 2.36 -11.44 1.94
N VAL A 148 3.39 -10.75 1.48
CA VAL A 148 3.28 -9.49 0.73
C VAL A 148 2.41 -9.68 -0.51
N GLU A 149 2.62 -10.74 -1.29
CA GLU A 149 1.84 -11.02 -2.50
C GLU A 149 0.35 -11.18 -2.19
N ARG A 150 0.02 -11.98 -1.18
CA ARG A 150 -1.38 -12.19 -0.78
C ARG A 150 -2.05 -10.92 -0.29
N TRP A 151 -1.39 -10.15 0.58
CA TRP A 151 -1.95 -8.88 1.05
C TRP A 151 -2.05 -7.84 -0.05
N THR A 152 -1.10 -7.82 -0.99
CA THR A 152 -1.22 -6.98 -2.18
C THR A 152 -2.49 -7.30 -2.95
N ASP A 153 -2.80 -8.58 -3.18
CA ASP A 153 -4.04 -8.98 -3.85
C ASP A 153 -5.28 -8.51 -3.08
N THR A 154 -5.28 -8.60 -1.75
CA THR A 154 -6.38 -8.09 -0.91
C THR A 154 -6.53 -6.57 -1.01
N LEU A 155 -5.43 -5.82 -0.94
CA LEU A 155 -5.43 -4.36 -1.07
C LEU A 155 -5.93 -3.91 -2.45
N ILE A 156 -5.37 -4.46 -3.52
CA ILE A 156 -5.86 -4.14 -4.86
C ILE A 156 -7.32 -4.58 -5.03
N GLY A 157 -7.76 -5.66 -4.36
CA GLY A 157 -9.16 -6.08 -4.32
C GLY A 157 -10.09 -5.00 -3.77
N CYS A 158 -9.69 -4.30 -2.70
CA CYS A 158 -10.45 -3.16 -2.16
C CYS A 158 -10.66 -2.07 -3.22
N LEU A 159 -9.63 -1.71 -3.98
CA LEU A 159 -9.72 -0.71 -5.06
C LEU A 159 -10.55 -1.23 -6.24
N ALA A 160 -10.34 -2.49 -6.62
CA ALA A 160 -10.99 -3.12 -7.77
C ALA A 160 -12.48 -3.43 -7.53
N SER A 161 -12.94 -3.36 -6.27
CA SER A 161 -14.35 -3.58 -5.90
C SER A 161 -15.33 -2.67 -6.68
N GLN A 162 -14.94 -1.43 -6.96
CA GLN A 162 -15.74 -0.48 -7.76
C GLN A 162 -15.19 -0.29 -9.18
N HIS A 163 -13.93 -0.68 -9.41
CA HIS A 163 -13.20 -0.50 -10.66
C HIS A 163 -12.48 -1.79 -11.07
N PRO A 164 -13.19 -2.78 -11.65
CA PRO A 164 -12.66 -4.13 -11.87
C PRO A 164 -11.36 -4.18 -12.70
N GLU A 165 -11.13 -3.21 -13.59
CA GLU A 165 -9.90 -3.08 -14.37
C GLU A 165 -8.64 -2.90 -13.52
N LEU A 166 -8.76 -2.39 -12.30
CA LEU A 166 -7.64 -2.17 -11.39
C LEU A 166 -7.06 -3.49 -10.87
N ALA A 167 -7.79 -4.60 -11.02
CA ALA A 167 -7.29 -5.93 -10.65
C ALA A 167 -5.98 -6.31 -11.36
N ARG A 168 -5.66 -5.67 -12.51
CA ARG A 168 -4.39 -5.86 -13.22
C ARG A 168 -3.14 -5.48 -12.40
N TYR A 169 -3.30 -4.66 -11.37
CA TYR A 169 -2.20 -4.29 -10.46
C TYR A 169 -1.98 -5.29 -9.32
N GLY A 170 -2.86 -6.30 -9.20
CA GLY A 170 -2.67 -7.43 -8.29
C GLY A 170 -1.48 -8.31 -8.68
N MET A 171 -1.02 -9.14 -7.76
CA MET A 171 -0.02 -10.18 -8.04
C MET A 171 -0.66 -11.38 -8.72
N ASN A 172 -1.86 -11.74 -8.28
CA ASN A 172 -2.72 -12.75 -8.88
C ASN A 172 -4.10 -12.14 -9.15
N GLN A 173 -4.42 -11.93 -10.42
CA GLN A 173 -5.65 -11.23 -10.83
C GLN A 173 -6.92 -11.94 -10.36
N ASP A 174 -6.94 -13.28 -10.36
CA ASP A 174 -8.13 -14.04 -9.96
C ASP A 174 -8.38 -13.91 -8.45
N ARG A 175 -7.32 -14.00 -7.65
CA ARG A 175 -7.40 -13.75 -6.20
C ARG A 175 -7.80 -12.30 -5.90
N THR A 176 -7.26 -11.35 -6.65
CA THR A 176 -7.65 -9.94 -6.53
C THR A 176 -9.13 -9.72 -6.84
N ARG A 177 -9.68 -10.37 -7.88
CA ARG A 177 -11.11 -10.31 -8.22
C ARG A 177 -11.98 -10.95 -7.14
N GLN A 178 -11.57 -12.10 -6.60
CA GLN A 178 -12.27 -12.74 -5.49
C GLN A 178 -12.35 -11.78 -4.28
N HIS A 179 -11.23 -11.15 -3.89
CA HIS A 179 -11.25 -10.17 -2.81
C HIS A 179 -12.11 -8.94 -3.14
N ALA A 180 -12.16 -8.51 -4.40
CA ALA A 180 -13.04 -7.42 -4.83
C ALA A 180 -14.54 -7.78 -4.72
N GLU A 181 -14.91 -9.05 -4.96
CA GLU A 181 -16.26 -9.58 -4.73
C GLU A 181 -16.60 -9.66 -3.25
N GLU A 182 -15.70 -10.23 -2.43
CA GLU A 182 -15.83 -10.28 -0.96
C GLU A 182 -16.00 -8.87 -0.38
N TYR A 183 -15.22 -7.91 -0.86
CA TYR A 183 -15.29 -6.51 -0.43
C TYR A 183 -16.63 -5.85 -0.80
N ARG A 184 -17.16 -6.10 -2.00
CA ARG A 184 -18.50 -5.61 -2.39
C ARG A 184 -19.62 -6.22 -1.56
N SER A 185 -19.47 -7.49 -1.17
CA SER A 185 -20.46 -8.20 -0.35
C SER A 185 -20.37 -7.85 1.15
N SER A 186 -19.27 -7.24 1.59
CA SER A 186 -19.07 -6.83 2.97
C SER A 186 -19.99 -5.66 3.31
N GLY A 187 -20.77 -5.81 4.38
CA GLY A 187 -21.72 -4.79 4.82
C GLY A 187 -21.08 -3.43 5.09
N ILE A 188 -21.87 -2.36 4.98
CA ILE A 188 -21.44 -0.97 5.20
C ILE A 188 -21.35 -0.67 6.71
N GLY A 189 -20.50 0.29 7.12
CA GLY A 189 -20.50 0.84 8.47
C GLY A 189 -19.56 0.12 9.45
N ILE A 190 -20.05 -0.27 10.64
CA ILE A 190 -19.23 -0.84 11.72
C ILE A 190 -18.56 -2.14 11.27
N ALA A 191 -19.29 -3.03 10.60
CA ALA A 191 -18.75 -4.29 10.10
C ALA A 191 -17.55 -4.07 9.16
N GLN A 192 -17.65 -3.10 8.24
CA GLN A 192 -16.55 -2.74 7.34
C GLN A 192 -15.32 -2.22 8.08
N ARG A 193 -15.52 -1.35 9.07
CA ARG A 193 -14.43 -0.81 9.91
C ARG A 193 -13.74 -1.92 10.71
N THR A 194 -14.50 -2.82 11.31
CA THR A 194 -13.96 -3.97 12.04
C THR A 194 -13.18 -4.89 11.12
N THR A 195 -13.69 -5.17 9.92
CA THR A 195 -12.98 -5.94 8.89
C THR A 195 -11.66 -5.27 8.50
N HIS A 196 -11.66 -3.96 8.22
CA HIS A 196 -10.43 -3.21 7.91
C HIS A 196 -9.43 -3.23 9.07
N TRP A 197 -9.91 -3.09 10.31
CA TRP A 197 -9.04 -3.14 11.49
C TRP A 197 -8.41 -4.52 11.68
N LEU A 198 -9.20 -5.59 11.53
CA LEU A 198 -8.71 -6.97 11.59
C LEU A 198 -7.71 -7.24 10.46
N MET A 199 -8.02 -6.77 9.25
CA MET A 199 -7.16 -6.85 8.07
C MET A 199 -5.81 -6.17 8.32
N ASN A 200 -5.82 -4.92 8.79
CA ASN A 200 -4.61 -4.15 9.08
C ASN A 200 -3.79 -4.78 10.21
N SER A 201 -4.45 -5.30 11.24
CA SER A 201 -3.81 -5.96 12.37
C SER A 201 -3.15 -7.28 11.93
N ALA A 202 -3.84 -8.10 11.16
CA ALA A 202 -3.32 -9.37 10.64
C ALA A 202 -2.17 -9.15 9.64
N MET A 203 -2.28 -8.14 8.78
CA MET A 203 -1.21 -7.73 7.87
C MET A 203 0.03 -7.28 8.66
N ASN A 204 -0.15 -6.41 9.65
CA ASN A 204 0.94 -5.93 10.50
C ASN A 204 1.62 -7.06 11.26
N ASP A 205 0.86 -7.94 11.90
CA ASP A 205 1.40 -9.07 12.63
C ASP A 205 2.22 -9.98 11.70
N MET A 206 1.71 -10.27 10.50
CA MET A 206 2.43 -11.05 9.50
C MET A 206 3.75 -10.38 9.11
N LEU A 207 3.74 -9.08 8.79
CA LEU A 207 4.93 -8.36 8.37
C LEU A 207 5.95 -8.29 9.51
N ARG A 208 5.54 -7.89 10.71
CA ARG A 208 6.41 -7.75 11.90
C ARG A 208 7.08 -9.05 12.31
N ARG A 209 6.40 -10.19 12.14
CA ARG A 209 7.00 -11.51 12.41
C ARG A 209 8.05 -11.94 11.38
N ARG A 210 8.07 -11.30 10.20
CA ARG A 210 8.87 -11.74 9.04
C ARG A 210 9.89 -10.71 8.57
N THR A 211 9.83 -9.48 9.05
CA THR A 211 10.84 -8.44 8.84
C THR A 211 11.76 -8.30 10.06
N SER A 212 12.97 -7.84 9.80
CA SER A 212 13.91 -7.42 10.83
C SER A 212 13.38 -6.24 11.63
N LYS A 213 13.90 -6.01 12.85
CA LYS A 213 13.57 -4.81 13.64
C LYS A 213 14.33 -3.57 13.15
N THR A 214 15.46 -3.78 12.49
CA THR A 214 16.30 -2.72 11.94
C THR A 214 15.75 -2.25 10.60
N THR A 215 15.83 -0.95 10.35
CA THR A 215 15.38 -0.34 9.09
C THR A 215 16.57 -0.20 8.14
N ALA A 216 16.39 -0.55 6.86
CA ALA A 216 17.40 -0.34 5.83
C ALA A 216 17.56 1.15 5.48
N LEU A 217 16.53 1.77 4.87
CA LEU A 217 16.60 3.16 4.39
C LEU A 217 15.51 4.04 5.03
N PRO A 218 15.64 4.40 6.32
CA PRO A 218 14.57 5.05 7.06
C PRO A 218 14.14 6.40 6.50
N GLN A 219 15.06 7.19 5.94
CA GLN A 219 14.77 8.50 5.37
C GLN A 219 14.17 8.39 3.96
N ALA A 220 14.67 7.46 3.14
CA ALA A 220 14.12 7.24 1.79
C ALA A 220 12.65 6.77 1.86
N ASN A 221 12.34 5.86 2.80
CA ASN A 221 10.96 5.44 3.06
C ASN A 221 10.07 6.60 3.51
N ARG A 222 10.57 7.46 4.39
CA ARG A 222 9.84 8.65 4.87
C ARG A 222 9.52 9.62 3.72
N ASN A 223 10.50 9.88 2.85
CA ASN A 223 10.30 10.79 1.71
C ASN A 223 9.23 10.25 0.74
N VAL A 224 9.29 8.96 0.41
CA VAL A 224 8.26 8.33 -0.45
C VAL A 224 6.89 8.38 0.22
N ALA A 225 6.79 8.02 1.50
CA ALA A 225 5.52 8.04 2.21
C ALA A 225 4.93 9.46 2.31
N ALA A 226 5.75 10.46 2.64
CA ALA A 226 5.34 11.86 2.69
C ALA A 226 4.80 12.34 1.33
N SER A 227 5.49 12.02 0.24
CA SER A 227 5.03 12.38 -1.10
C SER A 227 3.69 11.73 -1.47
N VAL A 228 3.44 10.48 -1.05
CA VAL A 228 2.14 9.82 -1.25
C VAL A 228 1.06 10.45 -0.39
N VAL A 229 1.36 10.84 0.85
CA VAL A 229 0.40 11.57 1.70
C VAL A 229 0.03 12.91 1.06
N MET A 230 0.98 13.61 0.42
CA MET A 230 0.69 14.83 -0.34
C MET A 230 -0.19 14.61 -1.57
N MET A 231 -0.21 13.38 -2.11
CA MET A 231 -1.14 13.01 -3.17
C MET A 231 -2.56 12.77 -2.64
N LEU A 232 -2.73 12.58 -1.33
CA LEU A 232 -4.03 12.48 -0.68
C LEU A 232 -4.58 13.88 -0.42
N ARG A 233 -5.86 14.10 -0.73
CA ARG A 233 -6.49 15.41 -0.57
C ARG A 233 -6.67 15.76 0.92
N PRO A 234 -6.43 17.02 1.35
CA PRO A 234 -6.62 17.45 2.73
C PRO A 234 -8.05 17.27 3.26
N ASP A 235 -9.05 17.38 2.38
CA ASP A 235 -10.47 17.23 2.74
C ASP A 235 -10.88 15.79 3.05
N LEU A 236 -10.04 14.81 2.69
CA LEU A 236 -10.19 13.44 3.11
C LEU A 236 -9.85 13.27 4.58
N PHE A 237 -9.20 14.25 5.21
CA PHE A 237 -8.89 14.23 6.63
C PHE A 237 -9.97 15.02 7.41
N ASP A 238 -10.34 14.53 8.59
CA ASP A 238 -11.16 15.24 9.55
C ASP A 238 -10.37 16.34 10.26
N SER A 239 -11.02 17.06 11.18
CA SER A 239 -10.38 18.18 11.91
C SER A 239 -9.21 17.76 12.79
N VAL A 240 -8.99 16.46 12.99
CA VAL A 240 -7.90 15.89 13.81
C VAL A 240 -6.83 15.23 12.92
N GLY A 241 -6.99 15.28 11.59
CA GLY A 241 -6.04 14.70 10.65
C GLY A 241 -6.23 13.21 10.38
N ALA A 242 -7.37 12.61 10.76
CA ALA A 242 -7.70 11.22 10.45
C ALA A 242 -8.56 11.12 9.18
N LEU A 243 -8.40 10.06 8.39
CA LEU A 243 -9.16 9.94 7.14
C LEU A 243 -10.66 9.69 7.37
N LYS A 244 -11.49 10.53 6.76
CA LYS A 244 -12.94 10.44 6.73
C LYS A 244 -13.40 9.12 6.10
N SER A 245 -14.51 8.60 6.61
CA SER A 245 -15.20 7.48 5.99
C SER A 245 -15.79 7.88 4.63
N LEU A 246 -15.91 6.89 3.74
CA LEU A 246 -16.47 7.07 2.41
C LEU A 246 -17.92 7.61 2.43
N TRP A 247 -18.69 7.27 3.47
CA TRP A 247 -20.04 7.80 3.69
C TRP A 247 -20.03 9.31 4.01
N LEU A 248 -19.14 9.74 4.92
CA LEU A 248 -19.02 11.14 5.33
C LEU A 248 -18.54 12.01 4.16
N HIS A 249 -17.64 11.47 3.33
CA HIS A 249 -17.24 12.12 2.08
C HIS A 249 -18.40 12.23 1.07
N ARG A 250 -19.22 11.19 0.88
CA ARG A 250 -20.38 11.22 -0.04
C ARG A 250 -21.43 12.24 0.40
N LEU A 251 -21.72 12.34 1.70
CA LEU A 251 -22.64 13.33 2.25
C LEU A 251 -22.14 14.77 2.07
N GLN A 252 -20.83 15.00 2.23
CA GLN A 252 -20.25 16.33 2.08
C GLN A 252 -20.10 16.77 0.62
N SER A 253 -20.06 15.83 -0.35
CA SER A 253 -19.66 16.14 -1.72
C SER A 253 -20.79 16.40 -2.74
N SER A 254 -22.08 16.09 -2.47
CA SER A 254 -23.20 16.57 -3.32
C SER A 254 -24.62 16.20 -2.83
N THR A 255 -25.56 17.12 -2.99
CA THR A 255 -27.03 16.96 -2.82
C THR A 255 -27.64 15.83 -3.68
N HIS A 256 -27.08 15.53 -4.86
CA HIS A 256 -27.55 14.43 -5.72
C HIS A 256 -27.05 13.04 -5.30
N GLN A 257 -26.00 12.96 -4.48
CA GLN A 257 -25.55 11.70 -3.88
C GLN A 257 -26.31 11.40 -2.59
N ALA A 258 -26.92 12.41 -1.95
CA ALA A 258 -27.81 12.23 -0.81
C ALA A 258 -29.04 11.38 -1.18
N ASP A 259 -29.59 11.53 -2.38
CA ASP A 259 -30.74 10.73 -2.85
C ASP A 259 -30.41 9.23 -2.94
N ARG A 260 -29.19 8.89 -3.36
CA ARG A 260 -28.73 7.50 -3.42
C ARG A 260 -28.46 6.93 -2.01
N VAL A 261 -28.00 7.77 -1.08
CA VAL A 261 -27.86 7.42 0.35
C VAL A 261 -29.23 7.25 1.01
N LEU A 262 -30.23 8.04 0.61
CA LEU A 262 -31.61 7.95 1.09
C LEU A 262 -32.32 6.69 0.55
N GLU A 263 -32.05 6.27 -0.69
CA GLU A 263 -32.55 4.99 -1.22
C GLU A 263 -31.92 3.78 -0.51
N GLU A 264 -30.65 3.84 -0.13
CA GLU A 264 -30.00 2.80 0.70
C GLU A 264 -30.64 2.73 2.11
N LEU A 265 -31.13 3.86 2.65
CA LEU A 265 -31.84 3.95 3.95
C LEU A 265 -33.30 3.48 3.92
N LYS A 266 -33.92 3.35 2.73
CA LYS A 266 -35.29 2.84 2.58
C LYS A 266 -35.38 1.31 2.60
N GLN A 267 -34.25 0.61 2.70
CA GLN A 267 -34.26 -0.85 2.84
C GLN A 267 -34.87 -1.24 4.20
N PRO A 268 -35.73 -2.29 4.24
CA PRO A 268 -36.68 -2.53 5.33
C PRO A 268 -36.08 -3.00 6.68
N ASP A 269 -34.76 -3.12 6.80
CA ASP A 269 -34.09 -3.46 8.07
C ASP A 269 -33.81 -2.20 8.90
N ILE A 270 -34.86 -1.68 9.54
CA ILE A 270 -34.80 -0.48 10.40
C ILE A 270 -33.95 -0.71 11.67
N GLU A 271 -33.65 -1.97 12.05
CA GLU A 271 -32.69 -2.28 13.13
C GLU A 271 -31.21 -2.13 12.70
N LYS A 272 -30.93 -1.85 11.42
CA LYS A 272 -29.60 -1.45 10.92
C LYS A 272 -29.43 0.08 10.85
N ALA A 273 -30.37 0.86 11.37
CA ALA A 273 -30.33 2.32 11.34
C ALA A 273 -29.30 2.90 12.33
N VAL A 274 -28.08 3.09 11.83
CA VAL A 274 -27.22 4.32 11.78
C VAL A 274 -27.15 5.32 12.96
N THR A 275 -28.08 5.38 13.93
CA THR A 275 -28.26 6.58 14.79
C THR A 275 -27.93 6.47 16.27
N ALA A 276 -27.31 5.39 16.74
CA ALA A 276 -26.78 5.33 18.10
C ALA A 276 -25.48 4.53 18.11
N ASP A 277 -24.36 5.22 17.96
CA ASP A 277 -23.19 4.98 18.79
C ASP A 277 -22.09 5.99 18.45
N GLY A 278 -22.18 7.12 19.15
CA GLY A 278 -21.01 7.89 19.49
C GLY A 278 -20.26 7.15 20.60
N MET A 279 -19.17 6.48 20.25
CA MET A 279 -18.05 6.29 21.16
C MET A 279 -16.74 6.23 20.38
N ASP A 280 -15.97 7.31 20.54
CA ASP A 280 -14.54 7.37 20.33
C ASP A 280 -13.83 6.20 21.02
N SER A 281 -13.48 5.18 20.25
CA SER A 281 -12.52 4.18 20.69
C SER A 281 -11.84 3.59 19.47
N THR A 282 -10.73 4.20 19.05
CA THR A 282 -9.53 3.60 18.39
C THR A 282 -8.85 4.48 17.33
N SER A 283 -9.41 5.63 16.97
CA SER A 283 -8.79 6.58 16.02
C SER A 283 -7.50 7.24 16.53
N GLY A 284 -7.26 7.25 17.85
CA GLY A 284 -6.09 7.92 18.44
C GLY A 284 -4.72 7.26 18.19
N ASN A 285 -4.63 5.97 17.87
CA ASN A 285 -3.34 5.25 17.90
C ASN A 285 -2.66 5.02 16.54
N PHE A 286 -3.33 5.33 15.41
CA PHE A 286 -2.76 5.02 14.10
C PHE A 286 -1.68 6.02 13.68
N LEU A 287 -1.90 7.32 13.93
CA LEU A 287 -0.99 8.40 13.54
C LEU A 287 0.19 8.60 14.51
N ASP A 288 0.05 8.25 15.79
CA ASP A 288 1.17 8.34 16.75
C ASP A 288 2.38 7.51 16.34
N ARG A 289 2.18 6.44 15.56
CA ARG A 289 3.27 5.62 14.99
C ARG A 289 4.08 6.30 13.89
N TRP A 290 3.58 7.40 13.33
CA TRP A 290 4.18 8.13 12.21
C TRP A 290 5.10 9.27 12.66
N TYR A 291 4.94 9.75 13.89
CA TYR A 291 5.65 10.91 14.44
C TYR A 291 6.81 10.54 15.39
N CYS A 292 7.17 9.25 15.52
CA CYS A 292 8.37 8.79 16.24
C CYS A 292 9.52 8.40 15.28
#